data_AF-A0A662I8A6-F1
#
_entry.id   AF-A0A662I8A6-F1
#
_cell.length_a   1.000
_cell.length_b   1.000
_cell.length_c   1.000
_cell.angle_alpha   90.00
_cell.angle_beta   90.00
_cell.angle_gamma   90.00
#
_symmetry.space_group_name_H-M   'P 1'
#
loop_
_entity.id
_entity.type
_entity.pdbx_description
1 polymer ?
#
loop_
_entity_poly.entity_id
_entity_poly.type
_entity_poly.pdbx_seq_one_letter_code
_entity_poly.pdbx_strand_id
1 'polypeptide(L)'
;MKWERNGWDESLPVAGGPYPIEVIVAEILAMVEDTRLSLRAVMEDYFRRKPHLENAKNLARAYAAGVLRSFKLVDEIARYVLGLNLSQLDSFSRNALRALIYEAKFRRIDRERILGLAKRLKIRLSSRDLSLIREVDLDELVKGRSEVSRLALMYSQPEWVVEYLLKLLGHRETEKLLKAFNRTPTTWLRVNTLKISVEELERRLRRRGLVVERDDDLPYMLKVLRSKVPPSRVPEHSRGM
;
A
#
# COMPACT_ATOMS: atom_id res chain seq x y z
N MET A 1 14.81 -23.17 3.87
CA MET A 1 15.66 -22.69 4.98
C MET A 1 14.73 -22.05 6.01
N LYS A 2 14.51 -22.68 7.17
CA LYS A 2 13.61 -22.16 8.21
C LYS A 2 14.36 -21.10 9.02
N TRP A 3 13.81 -19.89 9.08
CA TRP A 3 14.36 -18.80 9.88
C TRP A 3 13.89 -18.93 11.33
N GLU A 4 14.82 -19.09 12.27
CA GLU A 4 14.54 -19.04 13.71
C GLU A 4 14.45 -17.59 14.19
N ARG A 5 13.40 -17.30 14.96
CA ARG A 5 12.94 -15.94 15.36
C ARG A 5 13.75 -15.30 16.50
N ASN A 6 14.86 -15.89 16.94
CA ASN A 6 15.48 -15.60 18.24
C ASN A 6 16.74 -14.74 18.13
N GLY A 7 16.62 -13.50 17.64
CA GLY A 7 17.79 -12.60 17.57
C GLY A 7 17.48 -11.13 17.30
N TRP A 8 16.32 -10.62 17.73
CA TRP A 8 16.00 -9.20 17.63
C TRP A 8 16.46 -8.48 18.90
N ASP A 9 17.47 -7.62 18.76
CA ASP A 9 17.89 -6.69 19.80
C ASP A 9 16.88 -5.51 19.85
N GLU A 10 16.12 -5.43 20.95
CA GLU A 10 15.04 -4.46 21.19
C GLU A 10 15.53 -3.04 21.52
N SER A 11 16.84 -2.80 21.59
CA SER A 11 17.41 -1.59 22.22
C SER A 11 17.56 -0.34 21.36
N LEU A 12 17.21 -0.35 20.05
CA LEU A 12 17.46 0.79 19.16
C LEU A 12 16.17 1.46 18.64
N PRO A 13 16.01 2.79 18.80
CA PRO A 13 14.80 3.49 18.39
C PRO A 13 14.74 3.67 16.88
N VAL A 14 13.79 2.99 16.24
CA VAL A 14 13.33 3.29 14.88
C VAL A 14 11.93 3.89 15.00
N ALA A 15 11.57 4.88 14.18
CA ALA A 15 10.22 5.43 14.17
C ALA A 15 9.19 4.30 13.95
N GLY A 16 8.46 3.91 15.00
CA GLY A 16 7.56 2.75 15.02
C GLY A 16 7.80 1.73 16.16
N GLY A 17 8.85 1.89 16.96
CA GLY A 17 9.22 0.95 18.04
C GLY A 17 10.42 0.07 17.66
N PRO A 18 10.69 -1.04 18.40
CA PRO A 18 11.86 -1.90 18.16
C PRO A 18 11.79 -2.66 16.81
N TYR A 19 10.63 -2.66 16.15
CA TYR A 19 10.40 -3.39 14.90
C TYR A 19 10.31 -2.43 13.70
N PRO A 20 11.21 -2.56 12.70
CA PRO A 20 11.12 -1.80 11.46
C PRO A 20 9.80 -2.08 10.73
N ILE A 21 9.14 -1.03 10.24
CA ILE A 21 7.83 -1.13 9.58
C ILE A 21 7.84 -2.04 8.35
N GLU A 22 8.97 -2.14 7.66
CA GLU A 22 9.18 -3.01 6.50
C GLU A 22 9.06 -4.49 6.88
N VAL A 23 9.53 -4.86 8.08
CA VAL A 23 9.45 -6.23 8.59
C VAL A 23 8.00 -6.57 8.89
N ILE A 24 7.27 -5.66 9.55
CA ILE A 24 5.84 -5.81 9.80
C ILE A 24 5.07 -5.98 8.48
N VAL A 25 5.36 -5.15 7.48
CA VAL A 25 4.74 -5.24 6.15
C VAL A 25 5.11 -6.55 5.45
N ALA A 26 6.38 -6.97 5.51
CA ALA A 26 6.82 -8.23 4.90
C ALA A 26 6.12 -9.43 5.52
N GLU A 27 5.98 -9.48 6.86
CA GLU A 27 5.25 -10.53 7.55
C GLU A 27 3.77 -10.56 7.15
N ILE A 28 3.11 -9.40 7.12
CA ILE A 28 1.70 -9.29 6.74
C ILE A 28 1.49 -9.77 5.29
N LEU A 29 2.33 -9.33 4.36
CA LEU A 29 2.21 -9.72 2.95
C LEU A 29 2.57 -11.20 2.73
N ALA A 30 3.55 -11.72 3.46
CA ALA A 30 3.85 -13.15 3.45
C ALA A 30 2.64 -13.98 3.92
N MET A 31 1.99 -13.58 5.02
CA MET A 31 0.76 -14.24 5.49
C MET A 31 -0.37 -14.16 4.46
N VAL A 32 -0.55 -13.03 3.78
CA VAL A 32 -1.53 -12.89 2.68
C VAL A 32 -1.24 -13.91 1.58
N GLU A 33 0.01 -14.05 1.15
CA GLU A 33 0.40 -15.00 0.10
C GLU A 33 0.22 -16.46 0.55
N ASP A 34 0.67 -16.79 1.76
CA ASP A 34 0.70 -18.16 2.28
C ASP A 34 -0.70 -18.68 2.65
N THR A 35 -1.58 -17.80 3.17
CA THR A 35 -2.94 -18.18 3.60
C THR A 35 -4.02 -17.89 2.55
N ARG A 36 -3.70 -17.06 1.55
CA ARG A 36 -4.65 -16.52 0.56
C ARG A 36 -5.82 -15.75 1.16
N LEU A 37 -5.68 -15.27 2.40
CA LEU A 37 -6.66 -14.39 3.03
C LEU A 37 -6.48 -12.94 2.57
N SER A 38 -7.55 -12.15 2.65
CA SER A 38 -7.48 -10.73 2.31
C SER A 38 -6.51 -9.97 3.22
N LEU A 39 -5.85 -8.93 2.69
CA LEU A 39 -5.00 -8.03 3.49
C LEU A 39 -5.72 -7.52 4.74
N ARG A 40 -7.01 -7.19 4.62
CA ARG A 40 -7.82 -6.72 5.75
C ARG A 40 -7.89 -7.78 6.86
N ALA A 41 -8.26 -9.01 6.53
CA ALA A 41 -8.40 -10.10 7.49
C ALA A 41 -7.06 -10.42 8.17
N VAL A 42 -5.98 -10.50 7.39
CA VAL A 42 -4.62 -10.74 7.91
C VAL A 42 -4.21 -9.61 8.86
N MET A 43 -4.41 -8.34 8.48
CA MET A 43 -4.06 -7.22 9.35
C MET A 43 -4.88 -7.20 10.64
N GLU A 44 -6.18 -7.48 10.58
CA GLU A 44 -7.03 -7.55 11.77
C GLU A 44 -6.53 -8.62 12.75
N ASP A 45 -6.19 -9.82 12.27
CA ASP A 45 -5.63 -10.89 13.09
C ASP A 45 -4.21 -10.59 13.59
N TYR A 46 -3.34 -10.05 12.73
CA TYR A 46 -1.96 -9.73 13.05
C TYR A 46 -1.86 -8.75 14.23
N PHE A 47 -2.59 -7.63 14.16
CA PHE A 47 -2.55 -6.61 15.21
C PHE A 47 -3.33 -7.01 16.47
N ARG A 48 -4.39 -7.81 16.34
CA ARG A 48 -5.06 -8.42 17.49
C ARG A 48 -4.12 -9.31 18.30
N ARG A 49 -3.25 -10.08 17.63
CA ARG A 49 -2.23 -10.92 18.29
C ARG A 49 -1.01 -10.15 18.78
N LYS A 50 -0.76 -8.95 18.25
CA LYS A 50 0.36 -8.07 18.63
C LYS A 50 -0.12 -6.67 19.06
N PRO A 51 -0.81 -6.53 20.21
CA PRO A 51 -1.37 -5.24 20.64
C PRO A 51 -0.32 -4.14 20.81
N HIS A 52 0.92 -4.49 21.17
CA HIS A 52 2.03 -3.55 21.31
C HIS A 52 2.42 -2.86 19.98
N LEU A 53 2.02 -3.40 18.82
CA LEU A 53 2.26 -2.81 17.50
C LEU A 53 1.06 -1.98 16.97
N GLU A 54 -0.03 -1.83 17.73
CA GLU A 54 -1.25 -1.18 17.22
C GLU A 54 -1.01 0.24 16.68
N ASN A 55 -0.03 0.97 17.23
CA ASN A 55 0.39 2.28 16.74
C ASN A 55 0.93 2.26 15.30
N ALA A 56 1.55 1.16 14.87
CA ALA A 56 2.09 0.98 13.53
C ALA A 56 1.03 0.62 12.48
N LYS A 57 -0.20 0.23 12.89
CA LYS A 57 -1.23 -0.36 12.04
C LYS A 57 -1.63 0.48 10.84
N ASN A 58 -1.84 1.78 11.03
CA ASN A 58 -2.25 2.65 9.92
C ASN A 58 -1.13 2.83 8.90
N LEU A 59 0.11 2.98 9.38
CA LEU A 59 1.28 3.06 8.51
C LEU A 59 1.51 1.74 7.77
N ALA A 60 1.44 0.61 8.47
CA ALA A 60 1.56 -0.72 7.88
C ALA A 60 0.49 -0.95 6.81
N ARG A 61 -0.76 -0.50 7.04
CA ARG A 61 -1.85 -0.63 6.05
C ARG A 61 -1.55 0.14 4.78
N ALA A 62 -1.17 1.42 4.94
CA ALA A 62 -0.87 2.28 3.81
C ALA A 62 0.35 1.76 3.02
N TYR A 63 1.37 1.29 3.72
CA TYR A 63 2.59 0.77 3.12
C TYR A 63 2.33 -0.58 2.42
N ALA A 64 1.68 -1.55 3.07
CA ALA A 64 1.31 -2.82 2.45
C ALA A 64 0.44 -2.63 1.20
N ALA A 65 -0.55 -1.71 1.26
CA ALA A 65 -1.35 -1.37 0.09
C ALA A 65 -0.52 -0.71 -1.04
N GLY A 66 0.44 0.14 -0.70
CA GLY A 66 1.39 0.71 -1.66
C GLY A 66 2.22 -0.37 -2.36
N VAL A 67 2.83 -1.28 -1.59
CA VAL A 67 3.59 -2.40 -2.13
C VAL A 67 2.73 -3.27 -3.05
N LEU A 68 1.51 -3.62 -2.64
CA LEU A 68 0.59 -4.43 -3.46
C LEU A 68 0.09 -3.71 -4.72
N ARG A 69 0.07 -2.38 -4.76
CA ARG A 69 -0.28 -1.60 -5.97
C ARG A 69 0.85 -1.53 -6.99
N SER A 70 2.08 -1.79 -6.56
CA SER A 70 3.26 -1.68 -7.42
C SER A 70 4.10 -2.95 -7.49
N PHE A 71 3.64 -4.08 -6.94
CA PHE A 71 4.51 -5.25 -6.74
C PHE A 71 5.09 -5.79 -8.05
N LYS A 72 4.34 -5.77 -9.16
CA LYS A 72 4.87 -6.23 -10.46
C LYS A 72 6.00 -5.33 -10.93
N LEU A 73 5.83 -4.03 -10.80
CA LEU A 73 6.84 -3.04 -11.14
C LEU A 73 8.06 -3.15 -10.23
N VAL A 74 7.86 -3.37 -8.94
CA VAL A 74 8.93 -3.59 -7.96
C VAL A 74 9.71 -4.86 -8.26
N ASP A 75 9.03 -5.96 -8.60
CA ASP A 75 9.66 -7.23 -9.00
C ASP A 75 10.46 -7.06 -10.31
N GLU A 76 9.97 -6.25 -11.24
CA GLU A 76 10.68 -5.90 -12.47
C GLU A 76 11.95 -5.07 -12.19
N ILE A 77 11.86 -4.06 -11.32
CA ILE A 77 13.03 -3.28 -10.89
C ILE A 77 14.06 -4.19 -10.22
N ALA A 78 13.63 -5.10 -9.35
CA ALA A 78 14.52 -6.06 -8.72
C ALA A 78 15.26 -6.93 -9.74
N ARG A 79 14.55 -7.39 -10.78
CA ARG A 79 15.15 -8.21 -11.83
C ARG A 79 16.11 -7.42 -12.71
N TYR A 80 15.73 -6.20 -13.08
CA TYR A 80 16.54 -5.33 -13.94
C TYR A 80 17.81 -4.84 -13.25
N VAL A 81 17.70 -4.38 -12.00
CA VAL A 81 18.83 -3.79 -11.26
C VAL A 81 19.66 -4.83 -10.53
N LEU A 82 19.01 -5.78 -9.84
CA LEU A 82 19.69 -6.75 -8.97
C LEU A 82 19.91 -8.11 -9.64
N GLY A 83 19.33 -8.36 -10.82
CA GLY A 83 19.35 -9.67 -11.46
C GLY A 83 18.56 -10.75 -10.69
N LEU A 84 17.66 -10.35 -9.78
CA LEU A 84 16.95 -11.27 -8.90
C LEU A 84 15.53 -11.53 -9.38
N ASN A 85 15.15 -12.81 -9.45
CA ASN A 85 13.76 -13.21 -9.64
C ASN A 85 13.09 -13.44 -8.28
N LEU A 86 12.29 -12.48 -7.83
CA LEU A 86 11.71 -12.51 -6.48
C LEU A 86 10.73 -13.68 -6.26
N SER A 87 10.19 -14.29 -7.32
CA SER A 87 9.31 -15.45 -7.19
C SER A 87 10.05 -16.71 -6.68
N GLN A 88 11.38 -16.75 -6.81
CA GLN A 88 12.21 -17.86 -6.31
C GLN A 88 12.54 -17.75 -4.82
N LEU A 89 12.25 -16.61 -4.19
CA LEU A 89 12.46 -16.40 -2.77
C LEU A 89 11.27 -16.93 -1.95
N ASP A 90 11.46 -17.17 -0.66
CA ASP A 90 10.34 -17.41 0.26
C ASP A 90 9.46 -16.16 0.42
N SER A 91 8.22 -16.35 0.89
CA SER A 91 7.20 -15.31 0.99
C SER A 91 7.66 -14.11 1.82
N PHE A 92 8.41 -14.34 2.90
CA PHE A 92 8.95 -13.26 3.73
C PHE A 92 10.07 -12.52 3.01
N SER A 93 11.11 -13.21 2.52
CA SER A 93 12.25 -12.58 1.85
C SER A 93 11.83 -11.78 0.61
N ARG A 94 10.89 -12.33 -0.18
CA ARG A 94 10.28 -11.64 -1.33
C ARG A 94 9.63 -10.33 -0.90
N ASN A 95 8.77 -10.36 0.10
CA ASN A 95 8.03 -9.17 0.52
C ASN A 95 8.89 -8.16 1.29
N ALA A 96 9.92 -8.61 2.00
CA ALA A 96 10.94 -7.74 2.58
C ALA A 96 11.71 -6.97 1.51
N LEU A 97 12.18 -7.66 0.46
CA LEU A 97 12.88 -7.01 -0.65
C LEU A 97 11.95 -6.07 -1.44
N ARG A 98 10.68 -6.47 -1.66
CA ARG A 98 9.67 -5.58 -2.25
C ARG A 98 9.47 -4.31 -1.43
N ALA A 99 9.38 -4.42 -0.11
CA ALA A 99 9.26 -3.26 0.77
C ALA A 99 10.47 -2.32 0.62
N LEU A 100 11.69 -2.84 0.73
CA LEU A 100 12.92 -2.03 0.59
C LEU A 100 13.01 -1.32 -0.78
N ILE A 101 12.71 -2.03 -1.87
CA ILE A 101 12.73 -1.46 -3.22
C ILE A 101 11.61 -0.42 -3.39
N TYR A 102 10.41 -0.69 -2.86
CA TYR A 102 9.31 0.27 -2.88
C TYR A 102 9.69 1.56 -2.15
N GLU A 103 10.30 1.45 -0.98
CA GLU A 103 10.79 2.61 -0.23
C GLU A 103 11.89 3.36 -0.97
N ALA A 104 12.84 2.65 -1.57
CA ALA A 104 13.89 3.27 -2.35
C ALA A 104 13.33 4.02 -3.59
N LYS A 105 12.34 3.44 -4.29
CA LYS A 105 11.81 3.99 -5.55
C LYS A 105 10.74 5.07 -5.35
N PHE A 106 9.78 4.82 -4.45
CA PHE A 106 8.56 5.63 -4.36
C PHE A 106 8.47 6.47 -3.10
N ARG A 107 9.41 6.31 -2.14
CA ARG A 107 9.44 7.09 -0.91
C ARG A 107 10.77 7.81 -0.75
N ARG A 108 10.75 8.95 -0.05
CA ARG A 108 11.95 9.74 0.25
C ARG A 108 12.57 9.25 1.56
N ILE A 109 12.93 7.98 1.62
CA ILE A 109 13.57 7.38 2.80
C ILE A 109 15.09 7.46 2.65
N ASP A 110 15.78 7.67 3.76
CA ASP A 110 17.24 7.74 3.80
C ASP A 110 17.91 6.43 3.34
N ARG A 111 19.05 6.54 2.63
CA ARG A 111 19.78 5.38 2.08
C ARG A 111 20.37 4.52 3.20
N GLU A 112 20.96 5.14 4.21
CA GLU A 112 21.63 4.42 5.29
C GLU A 112 20.64 3.60 6.10
N ARG A 113 19.42 4.13 6.32
CA ARG A 113 18.32 3.38 6.94
C ARG A 113 18.00 2.09 6.16
N ILE A 114 17.85 2.19 4.83
CA ILE A 114 17.52 1.04 3.98
C ILE A 114 18.66 0.01 3.99
N LEU A 115 19.92 0.46 3.87
CA LEU A 115 21.09 -0.42 3.90
C LEU A 115 21.27 -1.10 5.27
N GLY A 116 21.06 -0.36 6.36
CA GLY A 116 21.12 -0.89 7.72
C GLY A 116 20.10 -1.99 7.94
N LEU A 117 18.87 -1.80 7.46
CA LEU A 117 17.83 -2.81 7.52
C LEU A 117 18.15 -4.01 6.61
N ALA A 118 18.59 -3.79 5.36
CA ALA A 118 18.98 -4.85 4.44
C ALA A 118 20.07 -5.74 5.07
N LYS A 119 21.09 -5.14 5.72
CA LYS A 119 22.13 -5.86 6.45
C LYS A 119 21.57 -6.72 7.58
N ARG A 120 20.65 -6.16 8.40
CA ARG A 120 19.97 -6.91 9.48
C ARG A 120 19.18 -8.09 8.94
N LEU A 121 18.52 -7.93 7.78
CA LEU A 121 17.77 -8.97 7.10
C LEU A 121 18.65 -9.92 6.26
N LYS A 122 19.97 -9.75 6.27
CA LYS A 122 20.93 -10.51 5.45
C LYS A 122 20.64 -10.43 3.94
N ILE A 123 20.02 -9.34 3.49
CA ILE A 123 19.78 -9.02 2.09
C ILE A 123 21.02 -8.29 1.56
N ARG A 124 21.59 -8.80 0.47
CA ARG A 124 22.70 -8.13 -0.22
C ARG A 124 22.16 -6.94 -1.01
N LEU A 125 22.47 -5.74 -0.54
CA LEU A 125 22.11 -4.49 -1.19
C LEU A 125 23.24 -3.49 -0.96
N SER A 126 23.71 -2.85 -2.04
CA SER A 126 24.77 -1.84 -1.99
C SER A 126 24.22 -0.42 -2.19
N SER A 127 25.04 0.59 -1.86
CA SER A 127 24.70 1.99 -2.15
C SER A 127 24.53 2.25 -3.65
N ARG A 128 25.27 1.51 -4.49
CA ARG A 128 25.13 1.56 -5.96
C ARG A 128 23.76 1.04 -6.39
N ASP A 129 23.33 -0.10 -5.87
CA ASP A 129 22.03 -0.70 -6.18
C ASP A 129 20.88 0.25 -5.83
N LEU A 130 20.95 0.90 -4.66
CA LEU A 130 19.95 1.89 -4.25
C LEU A 130 19.92 3.13 -5.15
N SER A 131 21.08 3.56 -5.66
CA SER A 131 21.15 4.67 -6.61
C SER A 131 20.47 4.28 -7.93
N LEU A 132 20.78 3.09 -8.45
CA LEU A 132 20.16 2.55 -9.66
C LEU A 132 18.64 2.34 -9.49
N ILE A 133 18.18 1.80 -8.36
CA ILE A 133 16.74 1.64 -8.07
C ILE A 133 16.04 3.01 -8.08
N ARG A 134 16.64 4.06 -7.51
CA ARG A 134 16.04 5.40 -7.50
C ARG A 134 15.94 5.98 -8.90
N GLU A 135 17.01 5.86 -9.67
CA GLU A 135 17.21 6.51 -10.96
C GLU A 135 16.61 5.72 -12.14
N VAL A 136 16.24 4.45 -11.95
CA VAL A 136 15.71 3.61 -13.04
C VAL A 136 14.55 4.30 -13.75
N ASP A 137 14.69 4.46 -15.07
CA ASP A 137 13.60 4.96 -15.89
C ASP A 137 12.57 3.84 -16.06
N LEU A 138 11.32 4.12 -15.68
CA LEU A 138 10.24 3.15 -15.79
C LEU A 138 9.86 2.89 -17.25
N ASP A 139 10.08 3.86 -18.15
CA ASP A 139 9.81 3.68 -19.59
C ASP A 139 10.81 2.69 -20.22
N GLU A 140 12.06 2.66 -19.76
CA GLU A 140 13.05 1.67 -20.20
C GLU A 140 12.66 0.24 -19.77
N LEU A 141 12.01 0.06 -18.60
CA LEU A 141 11.55 -1.26 -18.15
C LEU A 141 10.42 -1.85 -19.02
N VAL A 142 9.71 -1.01 -19.75
CA VAL A 142 8.59 -1.41 -20.62
C VAL A 142 8.93 -1.34 -22.11
N LYS A 143 10.18 -1.00 -22.45
CA LYS A 143 10.64 -0.90 -23.82
C LYS A 143 10.54 -2.24 -24.56
N GLY A 144 10.00 -2.20 -25.78
CA GLY A 144 9.79 -3.39 -26.60
C GLY A 144 8.66 -4.32 -26.12
N ARG A 145 7.93 -3.98 -25.05
CA ARG A 145 6.76 -4.75 -24.61
C ARG A 145 5.52 -4.36 -25.40
N SER A 146 4.56 -5.29 -25.50
CA SER A 146 3.22 -4.98 -26.01
C SER A 146 2.52 -3.95 -25.10
N GLU A 147 1.51 -3.27 -25.65
CA GLU A 147 0.69 -2.31 -24.88
C GLU A 147 0.08 -2.96 -23.63
N VAL A 148 -0.47 -4.17 -23.78
CA VAL A 148 -1.04 -4.96 -22.67
C VAL A 148 0.00 -5.19 -21.59
N SER A 149 1.19 -5.67 -21.95
CA SER A 149 2.25 -5.98 -20.99
C SER A 149 2.83 -4.72 -20.33
N ARG A 150 2.96 -3.61 -21.08
CA ARG A 150 3.35 -2.29 -20.56
C ARG A 150 2.37 -1.82 -19.48
N LEU A 151 1.07 -1.79 -19.78
CA LEU A 151 0.06 -1.34 -18.82
C LEU A 151 -0.06 -2.29 -17.63
N ALA A 152 0.01 -3.60 -17.85
CA ALA A 152 -0.04 -4.61 -16.79
C ALA A 152 1.11 -4.46 -15.80
N LEU A 153 2.32 -4.19 -16.31
CA LEU A 153 3.51 -3.95 -15.49
C LEU A 153 3.40 -2.61 -14.73
N MET A 154 3.12 -1.51 -15.43
CA MET A 154 3.09 -0.16 -14.85
C MET A 154 2.02 0.02 -13.77
N TYR A 155 0.87 -0.64 -13.93
CA TYR A 155 -0.26 -0.51 -13.01
C TYR A 155 -0.48 -1.75 -12.13
N SER A 156 0.48 -2.68 -12.14
CA SER A 156 0.45 -3.97 -11.44
C SER A 156 -0.86 -4.75 -11.59
N GLN A 157 -1.39 -4.79 -12.81
CA GLN A 157 -2.60 -5.55 -13.13
C GLN A 157 -2.28 -6.86 -13.84
N PRO A 158 -3.15 -7.89 -13.74
CA PRO A 158 -3.07 -9.05 -14.62
C PRO A 158 -3.23 -8.64 -16.10
N GLU A 159 -2.49 -9.27 -17.01
CA GLU A 159 -2.57 -8.94 -18.45
C GLU A 159 -3.98 -9.16 -19.01
N TRP A 160 -4.68 -10.21 -18.58
CA TRP A 160 -6.06 -10.45 -19.00
C TRP A 160 -7.03 -9.33 -18.59
N VAL A 161 -6.81 -8.69 -17.43
CA VAL A 161 -7.63 -7.55 -16.98
C VAL A 161 -7.40 -6.36 -17.89
N VAL A 162 -6.13 -6.08 -18.20
CA VAL A 162 -5.76 -4.98 -19.09
C VAL A 162 -6.31 -5.20 -20.48
N GLU A 163 -6.14 -6.40 -21.03
CA GLU A 163 -6.66 -6.75 -22.35
C GLU A 163 -8.19 -6.61 -22.41
N TYR A 164 -8.89 -7.08 -21.38
CA TYR A 164 -10.34 -6.93 -21.26
C TYR A 164 -10.76 -5.45 -21.24
N LEU A 165 -10.09 -4.62 -20.44
CA LEU A 165 -10.41 -3.20 -20.33
C LEU A 165 -10.11 -2.44 -21.65
N LEU A 166 -8.99 -2.76 -22.31
CA LEU A 166 -8.65 -2.16 -23.61
C LEU A 166 -9.71 -2.45 -24.66
N LYS A 167 -10.22 -3.69 -24.71
CA LYS A 167 -11.31 -4.08 -25.62
C LYS A 167 -12.62 -3.33 -25.32
N LEU A 168 -12.91 -3.08 -24.04
CA LEU A 168 -14.17 -2.46 -23.61
C LEU A 168 -14.16 -0.92 -23.69
N LEU A 169 -13.05 -0.29 -23.30
CA LEU A 169 -12.96 1.15 -23.05
C LEU A 169 -11.99 1.87 -24.00
N GLY A 170 -11.19 1.14 -24.77
CA GLY A 170 -10.08 1.70 -25.53
C GLY A 170 -8.92 2.19 -24.63
N HIS A 171 -7.85 2.66 -25.27
CA HIS A 171 -6.60 2.99 -24.60
C HIS A 171 -6.74 4.06 -23.51
N ARG A 172 -7.28 5.23 -23.86
CA ARG A 172 -7.30 6.41 -22.99
C ARG A 172 -8.07 6.19 -21.69
N GLU A 173 -9.29 5.64 -21.78
CA GLU A 173 -10.11 5.39 -20.59
C GLU A 173 -9.60 4.20 -19.78
N THR A 174 -9.02 3.19 -20.42
CA THR A 174 -8.32 2.11 -19.69
C THR A 174 -7.18 2.65 -18.86
N GLU A 175 -6.29 3.46 -19.46
CA GLU A 175 -5.16 4.00 -18.72
C GLU A 175 -5.61 4.91 -17.56
N LYS A 176 -6.66 5.73 -17.77
CA LYS A 176 -7.27 6.56 -16.72
C LYS A 176 -7.82 5.72 -15.57
N LEU A 177 -8.50 4.60 -15.87
CA LEU A 177 -9.03 3.68 -14.87
C LEU A 177 -7.92 2.98 -14.08
N LEU A 178 -6.89 2.48 -14.78
CA LEU A 178 -5.73 1.85 -14.17
C LEU A 178 -4.94 2.81 -13.26
N LYS A 179 -4.81 4.08 -13.67
CA LYS A 179 -4.28 5.17 -12.83
C LYS A 179 -5.15 5.37 -11.59
N ALA A 180 -6.47 5.30 -11.70
CA ALA A 180 -7.39 5.48 -10.58
C ALA A 180 -7.29 4.34 -9.54
N PHE A 181 -7.16 3.08 -9.97
CA PHE A 181 -6.98 1.94 -9.05
C PHE A 181 -5.73 2.05 -8.17
N ASN A 182 -4.70 2.74 -8.67
CA ASN A 182 -3.44 2.93 -7.96
C ASN A 182 -3.42 4.16 -7.04
N ARG A 183 -4.49 4.96 -7.01
CA ARG A 183 -4.64 6.09 -6.09
C ARG A 183 -5.22 5.63 -4.75
N THR A 184 -5.01 6.44 -3.71
CA THR A 184 -5.71 6.26 -2.44
C THR A 184 -7.21 6.44 -2.67
N PRO A 185 -8.06 5.48 -2.23
CA PRO A 185 -9.50 5.57 -2.44
C PRO A 185 -10.07 6.77 -1.70
N THR A 186 -11.03 7.43 -2.34
CA THR A 186 -11.80 8.51 -1.72
C THR A 186 -12.71 7.90 -0.65
N THR A 187 -12.75 8.52 0.53
CA THR A 187 -13.70 8.12 1.57
C THR A 187 -15.02 8.84 1.34
N TRP A 188 -16.09 8.07 1.21
CA TRP A 188 -17.45 8.55 1.06
C TRP A 188 -18.28 8.14 2.28
N LEU A 189 -19.15 9.02 2.74
CA LEU A 189 -20.11 8.78 3.80
C LEU A 189 -21.52 8.82 3.21
N ARG A 190 -22.38 7.91 3.63
CA ARG A 190 -23.81 7.93 3.28
C ARG A 190 -24.61 8.41 4.48
N VAL A 191 -25.35 9.49 4.32
CA VAL A 191 -26.22 10.05 5.37
C VAL A 191 -27.42 9.13 5.58
N ASN A 192 -27.73 8.80 6.83
CA ASN A 192 -28.98 8.13 7.18
C ASN A 192 -30.08 9.18 7.37
N THR A 193 -30.79 9.49 6.28
CA THR A 193 -31.84 10.50 6.23
C THR A 193 -33.06 10.20 7.12
N LEU A 194 -33.19 8.97 7.63
CA LEU A 194 -34.20 8.61 8.64
C LEU A 194 -33.88 9.16 10.03
N LYS A 195 -32.62 9.58 10.28
CA LYS A 195 -32.16 10.05 11.59
C LYS A 195 -31.69 11.50 11.60
N ILE A 196 -31.19 12.00 10.47
CA ILE A 196 -30.57 13.32 10.38
C ILE A 196 -30.68 13.85 8.94
N SER A 197 -30.84 15.16 8.76
CA SER A 197 -30.73 15.76 7.43
C SER A 197 -29.26 15.87 6.99
N VAL A 198 -29.03 15.97 5.68
CA VAL A 198 -27.69 16.10 5.10
C VAL A 198 -26.99 17.36 5.60
N GLU A 199 -27.72 18.48 5.64
CA GLU A 199 -27.26 19.78 6.15
C GLU A 199 -26.80 19.68 7.60
N GLU A 200 -27.60 18.98 8.41
CA GLU A 200 -27.36 18.89 9.84
C GLU A 200 -26.16 17.98 10.13
N LEU A 201 -26.01 16.87 9.40
CA LEU A 201 -24.84 16.00 9.51
C LEU A 201 -23.58 16.73 9.05
N GLU A 202 -23.61 17.39 7.91
CA GLU A 202 -22.49 18.19 7.38
C GLU A 202 -22.00 19.21 8.42
N ARG A 203 -22.92 19.96 9.02
CA ARG A 203 -22.61 20.95 10.07
C ARG A 203 -21.98 20.31 11.32
N ARG A 204 -22.43 19.12 11.72
CA ARG A 204 -21.85 18.37 12.85
C ARG A 204 -20.44 17.89 12.51
N LEU A 205 -20.25 17.25 11.35
CA LEU A 205 -18.95 16.77 10.88
C LEU A 205 -17.94 17.93 10.79
N ARG A 206 -18.36 19.09 10.28
CA ARG A 206 -17.51 20.28 10.20
C ARG A 206 -17.01 20.74 11.57
N ARG A 207 -17.89 20.76 12.59
CA ARG A 207 -17.51 21.06 13.98
C ARG A 207 -16.56 20.03 14.59
N ARG A 208 -16.57 18.79 14.09
CA ARG A 208 -15.61 17.73 14.47
C ARG A 208 -14.28 17.80 13.70
N GLY A 209 -14.12 18.77 12.79
CA GLY A 209 -12.93 18.91 11.96
C GLY A 209 -12.90 17.97 10.76
N LEU A 210 -14.06 17.50 10.29
CA LEU A 210 -14.24 16.79 9.03
C LEU A 210 -14.80 17.76 7.99
N VAL A 211 -14.04 18.00 6.94
CA VAL A 211 -14.49 18.78 5.78
C VAL A 211 -15.05 17.79 4.77
N VAL A 212 -16.32 17.98 4.44
CA VAL A 212 -17.05 17.14 3.50
C VAL A 212 -17.69 17.99 2.42
N GLU A 213 -17.94 17.37 1.28
CA GLU A 213 -18.61 17.96 0.11
C GLU A 213 -19.74 17.03 -0.32
N ARG A 214 -20.88 17.58 -0.72
CA ARG A 214 -22.01 16.78 -1.21
C ARG A 214 -21.69 16.27 -2.60
N ASP A 215 -22.18 15.08 -2.90
CA ASP A 215 -22.19 14.62 -4.28
C ASP A 215 -23.29 15.36 -5.06
N ASP A 216 -22.98 15.76 -6.29
CA ASP A 216 -23.92 16.49 -7.15
C ASP A 216 -25.05 15.60 -7.66
N ASP A 217 -24.79 14.30 -7.86
CA ASP A 217 -25.75 13.34 -8.41
C ASP A 217 -26.46 12.55 -7.30
N LEU A 218 -25.79 12.34 -6.16
CA LEU A 218 -26.28 11.54 -5.04
C LEU A 218 -26.43 12.39 -3.76
N PRO A 219 -27.61 13.00 -3.51
CA PRO A 219 -27.76 14.05 -2.50
C PRO A 219 -27.50 13.59 -1.04
N TYR A 220 -27.53 12.28 -0.78
CA TYR A 220 -27.25 11.67 0.53
C TYR A 220 -25.79 11.20 0.68
N MET A 221 -24.91 11.48 -0.28
CA MET A 221 -23.50 11.11 -0.26
C MET A 221 -22.63 12.33 0.07
N LEU A 222 -21.68 12.12 0.97
CA LEU A 222 -20.71 13.12 1.40
C LEU A 222 -19.29 12.63 1.13
N LYS A 223 -18.55 13.34 0.29
CA LYS A 223 -17.13 13.12 0.01
C LYS A 223 -16.30 13.69 1.15
N VAL A 224 -15.44 12.89 1.76
CA VAL A 224 -14.50 13.39 2.77
C VAL A 224 -13.30 14.03 2.08
N LEU A 225 -13.18 15.36 2.15
CA LEU A 225 -12.06 16.11 1.61
C LEU A 225 -10.88 16.13 2.58
N ARG A 226 -11.16 16.33 3.88
CA ARG A 226 -10.16 16.39 4.94
C ARG A 226 -10.74 15.91 6.26
N SER A 227 -9.95 15.16 7.02
CA SER A 227 -10.37 14.58 8.30
C SER A 227 -9.30 14.79 9.36
N LYS A 228 -9.61 15.51 10.45
CA LYS A 228 -8.74 15.53 11.64
C LYS A 228 -8.90 14.26 12.49
N VAL A 229 -10.07 13.64 12.43
CA VAL A 229 -10.43 12.41 13.15
C VAL A 229 -10.97 11.41 12.14
N PRO A 230 -10.67 10.10 12.24
CA PRO A 230 -11.27 9.09 11.36
C PRO A 230 -12.80 9.12 11.40
N PRO A 231 -13.52 9.06 10.27
CA PRO A 231 -14.99 9.08 10.26
C PRO A 231 -15.63 7.97 11.11
N SER A 232 -14.98 6.81 11.23
CA SER A 232 -15.47 5.71 12.08
C SER A 232 -15.42 6.00 13.59
N ARG A 233 -14.70 7.06 14.01
CA ARG A 233 -14.54 7.46 15.42
C ARG A 233 -15.42 8.64 15.83
N VAL A 234 -16.20 9.23 14.91
CA VAL A 234 -17.13 10.29 15.30
C VAL A 234 -18.41 9.70 15.92
N PRO A 235 -19.04 10.36 16.90
CA PRO A 235 -20.26 9.85 17.55
C PRO A 235 -21.42 9.60 16.59
N GLU A 236 -21.49 10.35 15.49
CA GLU A 236 -22.50 10.22 14.45
C GLU A 236 -22.46 8.81 13.82
N HIS A 237 -21.26 8.26 13.60
CA HIS A 237 -21.08 6.91 13.05
C HIS A 237 -21.61 5.82 14.00
N SER A 238 -21.31 5.90 15.31
CA SER A 238 -21.80 4.90 16.28
C SER A 238 -23.31 4.98 16.52
N ARG A 239 -23.92 6.14 16.27
CA ARG A 239 -25.38 6.33 16.29
C ARG A 239 -26.06 5.91 14.98
N GLY A 240 -25.28 5.50 13.97
CA GLY A 240 -25.75 5.12 12.64
C GLY A 240 -26.47 6.26 11.92
N MET A 241 -25.97 7.49 12.12
CA MET A 241 -26.39 8.70 11.42
C MET A 241 -25.74 8.80 10.04
#